data_AF-A0A4Z0L2W6-F1
#
_entry.id   AF-A0A4Z0L2W6-F1
#
_cell.length_a   1.000
_cell.length_b   1.000
_cell.length_c   1.000
_cell.angle_alpha   90.00
_cell.angle_beta   90.00
_cell.angle_gamma   90.00
#
_symmetry.space_group_name_H-M   'P 1'
#
loop_
_entity.id
_entity.type
_entity.pdbx_description
1 polymer ?
#
loop_
_entity_poly.entity_id
_entity_poly.type
_entity_poly.pdbx_seq_one_letter_code
_entity_poly.pdbx_strand_id
1 'polypeptide(L)' 'VLEIARDRHVEQALNETPEKLNRDRRLVLLSDPVTMARLHYRVWNAPERYSSWVNHYQSLVLNPQALQGRASSAG' A
#
# COMPACT_ATOMS: atom_id res chain seq x y z
N VAL A 1 15.87 17.99 1.66
CA VAL A 1 14.51 18.51 1.36
C VAL A 1 13.60 17.41 0.82
N LEU A 2 13.97 16.72 -0.26
CA LEU A 2 13.15 15.64 -0.87
C LEU A 2 12.79 14.51 0.11
N GLU A 3 13.77 14.02 0.88
CA GLU A 3 13.56 12.95 1.88
C GLU A 3 12.55 13.33 2.96
N ILE A 4 12.58 14.59 3.43
CA ILE A 4 11.65 15.11 4.42
C ILE A 4 10.23 15.17 3.84
N ALA A 5 10.09 15.55 2.57
CA ALA A 5 8.78 15.56 1.90
C ALA A 5 8.21 14.15 1.75
N ARG A 6 9.05 13.17 1.38
CA ARG A 6 8.67 11.75 1.30
C ARG A 6 8.17 11.23 2.64
N ASP A 7 8.94 11.46 3.70
CA ASP A 7 8.55 11.01 5.04
C ASP A 7 7.24 11.63 5.50
N ARG A 8 7.02 12.92 5.22
CA ARG A 8 5.73 13.58 5.50
C ARG A 8 4.57 12.95 4.73
N HIS A 9 4.74 12.62 3.46
CA HIS A 9 3.68 11.96 2.68
C HIS A 9 3.33 10.58 3.27
N VAL A 10 4.35 9.80 3.66
CA VAL A 10 4.13 8.49 4.31
C VAL A 10 3.43 8.65 5.65
N GLU A 11 3.86 9.59 6.49
CA GLU A 11 3.24 9.84 7.79
C GLU A 11 1.80 10.31 7.66
N GLN A 12 1.52 11.23 6.75
CA GLN A 12 0.15 11.68 6.47
C GLN A 12 -0.74 10.53 6.02
N ALA A 13 -0.24 9.66 5.15
CA ALA A 13 -0.98 8.49 4.71
C ALA A 13 -1.28 7.53 5.87
N LEU A 14 -0.28 7.21 6.70
CA LEU A 14 -0.42 6.29 7.82
C LEU A 14 -1.29 6.82 8.96
N ASN A 15 -1.37 8.15 9.12
CA ASN A 15 -2.27 8.78 10.09
C ASN A 15 -3.74 8.72 9.64
N GLU A 16 -3.98 8.45 8.36
CA GLU A 16 -5.32 8.24 7.80
C GLU A 16 -5.62 6.74 7.60
N THR A 17 -6.88 6.43 7.35
CA THR A 17 -7.28 5.08 6.93
C THR A 17 -7.17 4.97 5.40
N PRO A 18 -6.94 3.76 4.86
CA PRO A 18 -6.85 3.56 3.41
C PRO A 18 -8.08 4.06 2.64
N GLU A 19 -9.28 4.04 3.23
CA GLU A 19 -10.49 4.57 2.61
C GLU A 19 -10.51 6.10 2.50
N LYS A 20 -9.87 6.80 3.44
CA LYS A 20 -9.85 8.28 3.51
C LYS A 20 -8.82 8.91 2.58
N LEU A 21 -7.87 8.12 2.09
CA LEU A 21 -6.91 8.57 1.09
C LEU A 21 -7.61 8.91 -0.22
N ASN A 22 -7.70 10.21 -0.53
CA ASN A 22 -8.22 10.69 -1.80
C ASN A 22 -7.32 10.32 -2.99
N ARG A 23 -7.85 10.49 -4.21
CA ARG A 23 -7.17 10.12 -5.46
C ARG A 23 -5.77 10.75 -5.59
N ASP A 24 -5.65 12.03 -5.29
CA ASP A 24 -4.39 12.77 -5.48
C ASP A 24 -3.30 12.29 -4.52
N ARG A 25 -3.65 12.01 -3.26
CA ARG A 25 -2.71 11.45 -2.29
C ARG A 25 -2.26 10.04 -2.66
N ARG A 26 -3.18 9.20 -3.16
CA ARG A 26 -2.82 7.87 -3.69
C ARG A 26 -1.85 8.00 -4.87
N LEU A 27 -2.10 8.93 -5.78
CA LEU A 27 -1.21 9.17 -6.93
C LEU A 27 0.18 9.61 -6.47
N VAL A 28 0.29 10.51 -5.50
CA VAL A 28 1.59 10.91 -4.94
C VAL A 28 2.35 9.71 -4.39
N LEU A 29 1.71 8.89 -3.55
CA LEU A 29 2.32 7.69 -2.97
C LEU A 29 2.77 6.68 -4.04
N LEU A 30 1.94 6.44 -5.06
CA LEU A 30 2.21 5.48 -6.13
C LEU A 30 3.24 5.99 -7.15
N SER A 31 3.34 7.30 -7.33
CA SER A 31 4.27 7.93 -8.29
C SER A 31 5.73 7.91 -7.82
N ASP A 32 5.96 7.81 -6.50
CA ASP A 32 7.30 7.74 -5.93
C ASP A 32 7.55 6.34 -5.33
N PRO A 33 8.40 5.52 -5.95
CA PRO A 33 8.65 4.15 -5.50
C PRO A 33 9.24 4.10 -4.08
N VAL A 34 9.97 5.14 -3.65
CA VAL A 34 10.54 5.21 -2.29
C VAL A 34 9.42 5.39 -1.26
N THR A 35 8.48 6.27 -1.56
CA THR A 35 7.33 6.56 -0.69
C THR A 35 6.45 5.31 -0.57
N MET A 36 6.17 4.62 -1.68
CA MET A 36 5.40 3.37 -1.67
C MET A 36 6.11 2.26 -0.87
N ALA A 37 7.42 2.07 -1.06
CA ALA A 37 8.18 1.07 -0.34
C ALA A 37 8.22 1.33 1.17
N ARG A 38 8.37 2.59 1.59
CA ARG A 38 8.33 2.99 3.00
C ARG A 38 6.97 2.78 3.63
N LEU A 39 5.89 3.12 2.91
CA LEU A 39 4.53 2.87 3.36
C LEU A 39 4.32 1.38 3.60
N HIS A 40 4.65 0.53 2.62
CA HIS A 40 4.59 -0.92 2.75
C HIS A 40 5.41 -1.42 3.95
N TYR A 41 6.68 -1.01 4.06
CA TYR A 41 7.52 -1.41 5.17
C TYR A 41 6.90 -1.08 6.53
N ARG A 42 6.41 0.15 6.72
CA ARG A 42 5.83 0.57 8.01
C ARG A 42 4.55 -0.20 8.36
N VAL A 43 3.67 -0.45 7.39
CA VAL A 43 2.44 -1.22 7.61
C VAL A 43 2.75 -2.66 8.00
N TRP A 44 3.62 -3.35 7.27
CA TRP A 44 3.92 -4.76 7.52
C TRP A 44 4.92 -5.02 8.64
N ASN A 45 5.70 -4.02 9.05
CA ASN A 45 6.59 -4.12 10.22
C ASN A 45 5.86 -3.84 11.55
N ALA A 46 4.67 -3.23 11.52
CA ALA A 46 3.84 -2.98 12.70
C ALA A 46 2.34 -3.16 12.38
N PRO A 47 1.91 -4.37 11.99
CA PRO A 47 0.55 -4.63 11.52
C PRO A 47 -0.52 -4.38 12.59
N GLU A 48 -0.18 -4.51 13.87
CA GLU A 48 -1.08 -4.23 15.00
C GLU A 48 -1.39 -2.73 15.10
N ARG A 49 -0.36 -1.90 14.86
CA ARG A 49 -0.49 -0.43 14.87
C ARG A 49 -1.27 0.08 13.67
N TYR A 50 -1.09 -0.54 12.51
CA TYR A 50 -1.74 -0.15 11.25
C TYR A 50 -2.79 -1.18 10.83
N SER A 51 -3.57 -1.67 11.80
CA SER A 51 -4.56 -2.72 11.58
C SER A 51 -5.64 -2.32 10.56
N SER A 52 -6.01 -1.04 10.49
CA SER A 52 -6.93 -0.53 9.44
C SER A 52 -6.41 -0.79 8.03
N TRP A 53 -5.11 -0.62 7.80
CA TRP A 53 -4.46 -0.88 6.52
C TRP A 53 -4.42 -2.36 6.18
N VAL A 54 -4.03 -3.19 7.15
CA VAL A 54 -3.95 -4.65 6.97
C VAL A 54 -5.34 -5.25 6.74
N ASN A 55 -6.33 -4.86 7.55
CA ASN A 55 -7.70 -5.33 7.42
C ASN A 55 -8.32 -4.92 6.09
N HIS A 56 -8.08 -3.69 5.64
CA HIS A 56 -8.53 -3.24 4.33
C HIS A 56 -7.94 -4.10 3.22
N TYR A 57 -6.62 -4.34 3.24
CA TYR A 57 -5.96 -5.20 2.27
C TYR A 57 -6.53 -6.63 2.26
N GLN A 58 -6.76 -7.21 3.44
CA GLN A 58 -7.35 -8.55 3.57
C GLN A 58 -8.80 -8.63 3.08
N SER A 59 -9.54 -7.52 3.11
CA SER A 59 -10.91 -7.46 2.57
C SER A 59 -10.96 -7.42 1.04
N LEU A 60 -9.84 -7.15 0.37
CA LEU A 60 -9.79 -7.07 -1.08
C LEU A 60 -9.99 -8.46 -1.70
N VAL A 61 -10.98 -8.56 -2.58
CA VAL A 61 -11.17 -9.75 -3.42
C VAL A 61 -10.05 -9.76 -4.47
N LEU A 62 -9.10 -10.68 -4.31
CA LEU A 62 -8.04 -10.88 -5.28
C LEU A 62 -8.65 -11.31 -6.62
N ASN A 63 -8.18 -10.70 -7.72
CA ASN A 63 -8.59 -11.12 -9.05
C ASN A 63 -8.10 -12.57 -9.28
N PRO A 64 -9.00 -13.57 -9.42
CA PRO A 64 -8.60 -14.97 -9.61
C PRO A 64 -7.80 -15.17 -10.91
N GLN A 65 -8.03 -14.33 -11.94
CA GLN A 65 -7.29 -14.40 -13.20
C GLN A 65 -5.82 -14.00 -13.03
N ALA A 66 -5.49 -13.13 -12.05
CA ALA A 66 -4.11 -12.76 -11.76
C ALA A 66 -3.28 -13.92 -11.21
N LEU A 67 -3.95 -14.95 -10.64
CA LEU A 67 -3.31 -16.12 -10.06
C LEU A 67 -3.22 -17.30 -11.03
N GLN A 68 -3.98 -17.29 -12.14
CA GLN A 68 -4.08 -18.40 -13.10
C GLN A 68 -2.87 -18.53 -14.03
N GLY A 69 -2.03 -17.50 -14.16
CA GLY A 69 -0.91 -17.43 -15.12
C GLY A 69 0.28 -18.40 -14.90
N ARG A 70 0.24 -19.31 -13.91
CA ARG A 70 1.30 -20.33 -13.69
C ARG A 70 0.83 -21.79 -13.76
N ALA A 71 -0.47 -22.05 -13.86
CA ALA A 71 -0.98 -23.42 -13.82
C ALA A 71 -1.10 -24.08 -15.21
N SER A 72 -0.97 -23.33 -16.30
CA SER A 72 -1.27 -23.81 -17.66
C SER A 72 -0.06 -24.12 -18.52
N SER A 73 1.17 -24.13 -17.97
CA SER A 73 2.39 -24.54 -18.70
C SER A 73 2.93 -25.92 -18.29
N ALA A 74 2.13 -26.71 -17.57
CA ALA A 74 2.43 -28.11 -17.26
C ALA A 74 1.42 -29.00 -17.99
N GLY A 75 1.61 -29.15 -19.31
CA GLY A 75 0.87 -30.05 -20.18
C GLY A 75 1.80 -30.56 -21.27
#